data_AF-A0A2U1LA43-F1
#
_entry.id   AF-A0A2U1LA43-F1
#
_cell.length_a   1.000
_cell.length_b   1.000
_cell.length_c   1.000
_cell.angle_alpha   90.00
_cell.angle_beta   90.00
_cell.angle_gamma   90.00
#
_symmetry.space_group_name_H-M   'P 1'
#
loop_
_entity.id
_entity.type
_entity.pdbx_description
1 polymer ?
#
loop_
_entity_poly.entity_id
_entity_poly.type
_entity_poly.pdbx_seq_one_letter_code
_entity_poly.pdbx_strand_id
1 'polypeptide(L)'
;MLQVQEANWELYKRQKDAEAALYEKEKEAEAQKAIAEATFYARQQVADGELYAKQKEAEGLVAIAQAQGAYLRTLSGALGGNYGAIRDYMMINGGMYQDIAKINGEAVKGLQPKISIWTGASGGVEGGDGATAMNEVAGVYKMLPPLFSTVHEQTGMLPPSWMGKITESKV
;
A
#
# COMPACT_ATOMS: atom_id res chain seq x y z
N MET A 1 48.05 -55.30 -63.09
CA MET A 1 46.84 -55.75 -62.36
C MET A 1 46.91 -55.43 -60.86
N LEU A 2 48.06 -55.58 -60.17
CA LEU A 2 48.20 -55.22 -58.74
C LEU A 2 47.93 -53.72 -58.42
N GLN A 3 48.48 -52.78 -59.19
CA GLN A 3 48.28 -51.34 -58.94
C GLN A 3 46.81 -50.88 -58.99
N VAL A 4 45.96 -51.58 -59.76
CA VAL A 4 44.53 -51.28 -59.86
C VAL A 4 43.78 -51.78 -58.62
N GLN A 5 44.21 -52.89 -58.02
CA GLN A 5 43.63 -53.38 -56.77
C GLN A 5 43.99 -52.47 -55.58
N GLU A 6 45.21 -51.94 -55.51
CA GLU A 6 45.63 -51.00 -54.47
C GLU A 6 44.87 -49.68 -54.56
N ALA A 7 44.74 -49.10 -55.76
CA ALA A 7 43.98 -47.86 -55.97
C ALA A 7 42.49 -48.02 -55.60
N ASN A 8 41.88 -49.17 -55.91
CA ASN A 8 40.50 -49.47 -55.53
C ASN A 8 40.34 -49.64 -54.01
N TRP A 9 41.34 -50.22 -53.34
CA TRP A 9 41.33 -50.36 -51.89
C TRP A 9 41.42 -49.00 -51.17
N GLU A 10 42.29 -48.10 -51.64
CA GLU A 10 42.39 -46.75 -51.08
C GLU A 10 41.11 -45.93 -51.25
N LEU A 11 40.45 -46.04 -52.41
CA LEU A 11 39.15 -45.40 -52.65
C LEU A 11 38.07 -45.93 -51.70
N TYR A 12 38.01 -47.25 -51.52
CA TYR A 12 37.06 -47.88 -50.61
C TYR A 12 37.27 -47.42 -49.16
N LYS A 13 38.54 -47.33 -48.73
CA LYS A 13 38.90 -46.85 -47.39
C LYS A 13 38.49 -45.40 -47.18
N ARG A 14 38.79 -44.51 -48.14
CA ARG A 14 38.35 -43.11 -48.10
C ARG A 14 36.84 -42.95 -48.10
N GLN A 15 36.11 -43.78 -48.86
CA GLN A 15 34.65 -43.77 -48.84
C GLN A 15 34.12 -44.16 -47.46
N LYS A 16 34.66 -45.21 -46.84
CA LYS A 16 34.24 -45.64 -45.51
C LYS A 16 34.58 -44.63 -44.42
N ASP A 17 35.73 -43.99 -44.50
CA ASP A 17 36.11 -42.94 -43.56
C ASP A 17 35.20 -41.69 -43.71
N ALA A 18 34.86 -41.32 -44.94
CA ALA A 18 33.93 -40.21 -45.20
C ALA A 18 32.49 -40.53 -44.75
N GLU A 19 32.03 -41.77 -44.95
CA GLU A 19 30.72 -42.24 -44.51
C GLU A 19 30.62 -42.29 -42.97
N ALA A 20 31.69 -42.73 -42.29
CA ALA A 20 31.79 -42.69 -40.83
C ALA A 20 31.76 -41.25 -40.29
N ALA A 21 32.52 -40.34 -40.91
CA ALA A 21 32.55 -38.93 -40.51
C ALA A 21 31.21 -38.21 -40.75
N LEU A 22 30.48 -38.58 -41.81
CA LEU A 22 29.12 -38.07 -42.05
C LEU A 22 28.14 -38.58 -41.01
N TYR A 23 28.20 -39.88 -40.69
CA TYR A 23 27.33 -40.48 -39.67
C TYR A 23 27.56 -39.86 -38.29
N GLU A 24 28.81 -39.63 -37.91
CA GLU A 24 29.16 -38.99 -36.64
C GLU A 24 28.62 -37.54 -36.58
N LYS A 25 28.82 -36.75 -37.64
CA LYS A 25 28.26 -35.40 -37.74
C LYS A 25 26.74 -35.35 -37.73
N GLU A 26 26.08 -36.31 -38.37
CA GLU A 26 24.62 -36.39 -38.39
C GLU A 26 24.08 -36.71 -36.99
N LYS A 27 24.74 -37.63 -36.27
CA LYS A 27 24.40 -37.94 -34.87
C LYS A 27 24.67 -36.80 -33.91
N GLU A 28 25.76 -36.07 -34.08
CA GLU A 28 26.01 -34.84 -33.31
C GLU A 28 24.95 -33.77 -33.58
N ALA A 29 24.57 -33.56 -34.83
CA ALA A 29 23.53 -32.59 -35.19
C ALA A 29 22.16 -33.00 -34.64
N GLU A 30 21.82 -34.29 -34.68
CA GLU A 30 20.60 -34.84 -34.09
C GLU A 30 20.58 -34.65 -32.57
N ALA A 31 21.70 -34.94 -31.90
CA ALA A 31 21.85 -34.71 -30.45
C ALA A 31 21.72 -33.22 -30.09
N GLN A 32 22.35 -32.33 -30.86
CA GLN A 32 22.23 -30.89 -30.65
C GLN A 32 20.79 -30.39 -30.85
N LYS A 33 20.08 -30.90 -31.86
CA LYS A 33 18.65 -30.60 -32.07
C LYS A 33 17.80 -31.06 -30.88
N ALA A 34 18.00 -32.29 -30.41
CA ALA A 34 17.27 -32.82 -29.26
C ALA A 34 17.52 -31.99 -27.98
N ILE A 35 18.75 -31.55 -27.75
CA ILE A 35 19.09 -30.67 -26.62
C ILE A 35 18.42 -29.29 -26.79
N ALA A 36 18.45 -28.71 -27.99
CA ALA A 36 17.81 -27.43 -28.26
C ALA A 36 16.28 -27.50 -28.06
N GLU A 37 15.64 -28.57 -28.53
CA GLU A 37 14.21 -28.80 -28.33
C GLU A 37 13.87 -29.01 -26.84
N ALA A 38 14.65 -29.80 -26.12
CA ALA A 38 14.45 -30.01 -24.68
C ALA A 38 14.61 -28.70 -23.88
N THR A 39 15.61 -27.89 -24.21
CA THR A 39 15.84 -26.60 -23.55
C THR A 39 14.75 -25.58 -23.90
N PHE A 40 14.26 -25.58 -25.14
CA PHE A 40 13.12 -24.75 -25.55
C PHE A 40 11.85 -25.16 -24.78
N TYR A 41 11.54 -26.44 -24.75
CA TYR A 41 10.37 -26.96 -24.04
C TYR A 41 10.43 -26.66 -22.54
N ALA A 42 11.59 -26.83 -21.91
CA ALA A 42 11.79 -26.48 -20.51
C ALA A 42 11.55 -24.99 -20.24
N ARG A 43 12.08 -24.10 -21.10
CA ARG A 43 11.86 -22.65 -20.98
C ARG A 43 10.39 -22.28 -21.20
N GLN A 44 9.73 -22.92 -22.15
CA GLN A 44 8.32 -22.71 -22.42
C GLN A 44 7.47 -23.08 -21.20
N GLN A 45 7.70 -24.24 -20.60
CA GLN A 45 6.98 -24.66 -19.39
C GLN A 45 7.18 -23.71 -18.21
N VAL A 46 8.39 -23.18 -18.03
CA VAL A 46 8.67 -22.18 -16.99
C VAL A 46 7.90 -20.88 -17.28
N ALA A 47 7.95 -20.38 -18.52
CA ALA A 47 7.25 -19.16 -18.91
C ALA A 47 5.72 -19.31 -18.78
N ASP A 48 5.17 -20.45 -19.18
CA ASP A 48 3.74 -20.75 -19.06
C ASP A 48 3.32 -20.86 -17.58
N GLY A 49 4.17 -21.46 -16.75
CA GLY A 49 3.96 -21.51 -15.30
C GLY A 49 3.96 -20.12 -14.65
N GLU A 50 4.91 -19.26 -15.02
CA GLU A 50 4.97 -17.87 -14.54
C GLU A 50 3.76 -17.05 -15.01
N LEU A 51 3.35 -17.21 -16.27
CA LEU A 51 2.17 -16.56 -16.82
C LEU A 51 0.92 -16.99 -16.04
N TYR A 52 0.76 -18.28 -15.80
CA TYR A 52 -0.37 -18.82 -15.05
C TYR A 52 -0.41 -18.30 -13.62
N ALA A 53 0.75 -18.26 -12.93
CA ALA A 53 0.85 -17.71 -11.58
C ALA A 53 0.42 -16.24 -11.55
N LYS A 54 0.97 -15.39 -12.44
CA LYS A 54 0.60 -13.97 -12.53
C LYS A 54 -0.87 -13.76 -12.87
N GLN A 55 -1.43 -14.60 -13.73
CA GLN A 55 -2.86 -14.55 -14.05
C GLN A 55 -3.71 -14.86 -12.81
N LYS A 56 -3.34 -15.88 -12.03
CA LYS A 56 -4.05 -16.22 -10.79
C LYS A 56 -3.94 -15.13 -9.73
N GLU A 57 -2.78 -14.51 -9.60
CA GLU A 57 -2.59 -13.35 -8.73
C GLU A 57 -3.49 -12.18 -9.16
N ALA A 58 -3.54 -11.86 -10.45
CA ALA A 58 -4.41 -10.81 -10.97
C ALA A 58 -5.89 -11.12 -10.76
N GLU A 59 -6.32 -12.37 -10.98
CA GLU A 59 -7.69 -12.83 -10.67
C GLU A 59 -8.01 -12.65 -9.18
N GLY A 60 -7.07 -12.98 -8.28
CA GLY A 60 -7.20 -12.76 -6.84
C GLY A 60 -7.36 -11.29 -6.47
N LEU A 61 -6.56 -10.40 -7.06
CA LEU A 61 -6.66 -8.96 -6.86
C LEU A 61 -8.01 -8.40 -7.32
N VAL A 62 -8.50 -8.86 -8.47
CA VAL A 62 -9.83 -8.49 -8.98
C VAL A 62 -10.91 -8.96 -8.02
N ALA A 63 -10.84 -10.19 -7.51
CA ALA A 63 -11.80 -10.71 -6.55
C ALA A 63 -11.82 -9.89 -5.24
N ILE A 64 -10.64 -9.51 -4.73
CA ILE A 64 -10.53 -8.63 -3.54
C ILE A 64 -11.14 -7.26 -3.84
N ALA A 65 -10.81 -6.63 -4.97
CA ALA A 65 -11.35 -5.33 -5.34
C ALA A 65 -12.87 -5.36 -5.51
N GLN A 66 -13.41 -6.42 -6.11
CA GLN A 66 -14.85 -6.65 -6.23
C GLN A 66 -15.49 -6.83 -4.85
N ALA A 67 -14.88 -7.60 -3.94
CA ALA A 67 -15.37 -7.77 -2.59
C ALA A 67 -15.38 -6.44 -1.82
N GLN A 68 -14.32 -5.63 -1.92
CA GLN A 68 -14.26 -4.30 -1.32
C GLN A 68 -15.32 -3.36 -1.92
N GLY A 69 -15.49 -3.36 -3.24
CA GLY A 69 -16.52 -2.56 -3.91
C GLY A 69 -17.94 -2.98 -3.53
N ALA A 70 -18.20 -4.29 -3.43
CA ALA A 70 -19.47 -4.82 -2.95
C ALA A 70 -19.73 -4.40 -1.49
N TYR A 71 -18.74 -4.51 -0.62
CA TYR A 71 -18.81 -4.06 0.77
C TYR A 71 -19.18 -2.57 0.85
N LEU A 72 -18.45 -1.70 0.15
CA LEU A 72 -18.72 -0.26 0.11
C LEU A 72 -20.12 0.05 -0.43
N ARG A 73 -20.58 -0.68 -1.46
CA ARG A 73 -21.93 -0.53 -2.00
C ARG A 73 -23.00 -0.93 -0.98
N THR A 74 -22.82 -2.05 -0.27
CA THR A 74 -23.77 -2.48 0.76
C THR A 74 -23.82 -1.51 1.93
N LEU A 75 -22.67 -1.02 2.38
CA LEU A 75 -22.58 -0.01 3.44
C LEU A 75 -23.24 1.31 3.01
N SER A 76 -22.99 1.74 1.78
CA SER A 76 -23.62 2.94 1.22
C SER A 76 -25.14 2.80 1.13
N GLY A 77 -25.64 1.65 0.70
CA GLY A 77 -27.08 1.37 0.67
C GLY A 77 -27.71 1.36 2.07
N ALA A 78 -27.06 0.72 3.05
CA ALA A 78 -27.53 0.67 4.44
C ALA A 78 -27.58 2.06 5.10
N LEU A 79 -26.65 2.96 4.72
CA LEU A 79 -26.58 4.33 5.21
C LEU A 79 -27.38 5.32 4.34
N GLY A 80 -28.21 4.83 3.42
CA GLY A 80 -29.08 5.66 2.58
C GLY A 80 -28.32 6.58 1.62
N GLY A 81 -27.09 6.23 1.22
CA GLY A 81 -26.23 7.04 0.37
C GLY A 81 -25.60 8.24 1.08
N ASN A 82 -25.68 8.31 2.41
CA ASN A 82 -25.04 9.39 3.16
C ASN A 82 -23.51 9.20 3.20
N TYR A 83 -22.82 9.92 2.32
CA TYR A 83 -21.36 9.90 2.21
C TYR A 83 -20.64 10.23 3.54
N GLY A 84 -21.16 11.18 4.32
CA GLY A 84 -20.57 11.58 5.60
C GLY A 84 -20.56 10.43 6.60
N ALA A 85 -21.67 9.71 6.72
CA ALA A 85 -21.78 8.56 7.61
C ALA A 85 -20.86 7.41 7.19
N ILE A 86 -20.73 7.15 5.88
CA ILE A 86 -19.83 6.11 5.35
C ILE A 86 -18.37 6.46 5.67
N ARG A 87 -17.97 7.71 5.40
CA ARG A 87 -16.61 8.20 5.68
C ARG A 87 -16.29 8.08 7.15
N ASP A 88 -17.16 8.57 8.02
CA ASP A 88 -16.94 8.56 9.47
C ASP A 88 -16.86 7.13 10.00
N TYR A 89 -17.73 6.23 9.52
CA TYR A 89 -17.66 4.81 9.85
C TYR A 89 -16.33 4.17 9.42
N MET A 90 -15.86 4.43 8.19
CA MET A 90 -14.58 3.92 7.70
C MET A 90 -13.40 4.49 8.50
N MET A 91 -13.43 5.77 8.87
CA MET A 91 -12.39 6.40 9.70
C MET A 91 -12.35 5.81 11.12
N ILE A 92 -13.52 5.55 11.72
CA ILE A 92 -13.62 4.91 13.04
C ILE A 92 -13.13 3.47 12.98
N ASN A 93 -13.62 2.67 12.03
CA ASN A 93 -13.28 1.26 11.90
C ASN A 93 -11.79 1.08 11.51
N GLY A 94 -11.28 1.94 10.64
CA GLY A 94 -9.87 1.98 10.24
C GLY A 94 -8.91 2.51 11.29
N GLY A 95 -9.38 2.89 12.49
CA GLY A 95 -8.50 3.32 13.59
C GLY A 95 -7.87 4.71 13.41
N MET A 96 -8.26 5.47 12.39
CA MET A 96 -7.66 6.78 12.07
C MET A 96 -7.66 7.73 13.27
N TYR A 97 -8.73 7.74 14.07
CA TYR A 97 -8.80 8.57 15.28
C TYR A 97 -7.81 8.14 16.37
N GLN A 98 -7.55 6.85 16.52
CA GLN A 98 -6.55 6.33 17.45
C GLN A 98 -5.14 6.71 16.99
N ASP A 99 -4.88 6.62 15.68
CA ASP A 99 -3.60 7.01 15.07
C ASP A 99 -3.34 8.51 15.22
N ILE A 100 -4.33 9.36 14.91
CA ILE A 100 -4.22 10.81 15.10
C ILE A 100 -3.95 11.14 16.57
N ALA A 101 -4.69 10.52 17.50
CA ALA A 101 -4.48 10.74 18.93
C ALA A 101 -3.08 10.32 19.38
N LYS A 102 -2.57 9.19 18.87
CA LYS A 102 -1.22 8.70 19.16
C LYS A 102 -0.14 9.63 18.62
N ILE A 103 -0.25 10.03 17.35
CA ILE A 103 0.70 10.96 16.70
C ILE A 103 0.74 12.29 17.45
N ASN A 104 -0.43 12.83 17.79
CA ASN A 104 -0.51 14.08 18.55
C ASN A 104 0.07 13.93 19.96
N GLY A 105 -0.19 12.82 20.64
CA GLY A 105 0.38 12.51 21.95
C GLY A 105 1.91 12.38 21.90
N GLU A 106 2.45 11.72 20.87
CA GLU A 106 3.88 11.61 20.65
C GLU A 106 4.53 12.95 20.33
N ALA A 107 3.89 13.79 19.51
CA ALA A 107 4.34 15.14 19.20
C ALA A 107 4.39 16.01 20.47
N VAL A 108 3.34 16.00 21.29
CA VAL A 108 3.29 16.74 22.57
C VAL A 108 4.34 16.20 23.55
N LYS A 109 4.56 14.89 23.60
CA LYS A 109 5.63 14.28 24.41
C LYS A 109 7.02 14.71 23.94
N GLY A 110 7.24 14.78 22.63
CA GLY A 110 8.50 15.22 22.02
C GLY A 110 8.78 16.70 22.22
N LEU A 111 7.74 17.53 22.33
CA LEU A 111 7.85 18.97 22.59
C LEU A 111 8.35 19.32 24.00
N GLN A 112 8.38 18.37 24.95
CA GLN A 112 8.69 18.60 26.37
C GLN A 112 8.26 20.00 26.83
N PRO A 113 6.96 20.32 26.79
CA PRO A 113 6.52 21.66 27.08
C PRO A 113 6.99 22.02 28.50
N LYS A 114 7.88 23.02 28.61
CA LYS A 114 8.15 23.69 29.87
C LYS A 114 6.85 24.41 30.22
N ILE A 115 5.99 23.72 30.95
CA ILE A 115 4.81 24.31 31.58
C ILE A 115 5.36 25.32 32.57
N SER A 116 5.47 26.57 32.10
CA SER A 116 5.84 27.69 32.93
C SER A 116 4.57 28.10 33.65
N ILE A 117 4.35 27.52 34.83
CA ILE A 117 3.28 27.94 35.71
C ILE A 117 3.60 29.40 36.07
N TRP A 118 2.82 30.34 35.53
CA TRP A 118 2.93 31.73 35.92
C TRP A 118 2.35 31.88 37.33
N THR A 119 3.16 31.58 38.33
CA THR A 119 2.86 32.00 39.71
C THR A 119 3.33 33.44 39.86
N GLY A 120 2.42 34.39 39.64
CA GLY A 120 2.59 35.78 40.08
C GLY A 120 2.45 36.86 39.01
N ALA A 121 1.24 37.39 38.84
CA ALA A 121 1.04 38.80 38.48
C ALA A 121 -0.26 39.30 39.13
N SER A 122 -0.06 39.97 40.26
CA SER A 122 -1.02 40.71 41.06
C SER A 122 -1.78 41.78 40.24
N GLY A 123 -3.11 41.72 40.28
CA GLY A 123 -4.00 42.85 40.10
C GLY A 123 -5.08 42.73 41.17
N GLY A 124 -4.95 43.50 42.24
CA GLY A 124 -5.57 43.23 43.53
C GLY A 124 -7.09 43.19 43.54
N VAL A 125 -7.64 42.22 44.27
CA VAL A 125 -8.77 42.39 45.18
C VAL A 125 -8.57 41.42 46.34
N GLU A 126 -8.79 41.90 47.54
CA GLU A 126 -8.73 41.16 48.81
C GLU A 126 -9.61 39.90 48.81
N GLY A 127 -9.10 38.83 49.42
CA GLY A 127 -9.90 37.81 50.10
C GLY A 127 -10.24 36.53 49.33
N GLY A 128 -9.83 35.38 49.89
CA GLY A 128 -10.52 34.10 49.70
C GLY A 128 -9.79 33.04 48.85
N ASP A 129 -9.15 32.11 49.55
CA ASP A 129 -8.30 31.00 49.06
C ASP A 129 -9.08 29.86 48.34
N GLY A 130 -9.98 30.16 47.39
CA GLY A 130 -10.84 29.14 46.77
C GLY A 130 -11.39 29.37 45.36
N ALA A 131 -11.10 30.51 44.71
CA ALA A 131 -11.75 30.91 43.44
C ALA A 131 -10.86 30.85 42.18
N THR A 132 -9.64 30.31 42.27
CA THR A 132 -8.62 30.38 41.20
C THR A 132 -8.76 29.28 40.13
N ALA A 133 -9.14 28.05 40.51
CA ALA A 133 -9.26 26.93 39.57
C ALA A 133 -10.41 27.10 38.54
N MET A 134 -11.50 27.77 38.90
CA MET A 134 -12.64 27.99 37.99
C MET A 134 -12.37 29.08 36.94
N ASN A 135 -11.51 30.07 37.25
CA ASN A 135 -11.15 31.14 36.32
C ASN A 135 -10.19 30.66 35.21
N GLU A 136 -9.35 29.66 35.49
CA GLU A 136 -8.46 29.05 34.50
C GLU A 136 -9.20 28.15 33.51
N VAL A 137 -10.19 27.37 33.98
CA VAL A 137 -11.12 26.62 33.12
C VAL A 137 -11.94 27.57 32.25
N ALA A 138 -12.36 28.71 32.80
CA ALA A 138 -13.07 29.75 32.03
C ALA A 138 -12.19 30.40 30.96
N GLY A 139 -10.87 30.50 31.17
CA GLY A 139 -9.89 30.98 30.18
C GLY A 139 -9.70 30.00 29.02
N VAL A 140 -9.54 28.71 29.31
CA VAL A 140 -9.49 27.64 28.28
C VAL A 140 -10.81 27.57 27.51
N TYR A 141 -11.94 27.70 28.21
CA TYR A 141 -13.28 27.76 27.60
C TYR A 141 -13.51 29.02 26.74
N LYS A 142 -12.82 30.13 27.02
CA LYS A 142 -12.84 31.36 26.19
C LYS A 142 -11.87 31.32 25.00
N MET A 143 -10.84 30.47 25.03
CA MET A 143 -9.87 30.31 23.93
C MET A 143 -10.24 29.19 22.94
N LEU A 144 -11.17 28.30 23.32
CA LEU A 144 -11.76 27.30 22.44
C LEU A 144 -12.56 27.92 21.27
N PRO A 145 -13.45 28.92 21.45
CA PRO A 145 -14.26 29.48 20.37
C PRO A 145 -13.46 30.10 19.20
N PRO A 146 -12.39 30.90 19.43
CA PRO A 146 -11.60 31.48 18.34
C PRO A 146 -10.83 30.45 17.49
N LEU A 147 -10.40 29.33 18.06
CA LEU A 147 -9.74 28.28 17.28
C LEU A 147 -10.75 27.52 16.40
N PHE A 148 -11.98 27.33 16.86
CA PHE A 148 -13.02 26.68 16.06
C PHE A 148 -13.60 27.56 14.96
N SER A 149 -13.66 28.89 15.15
CA SER A 149 -14.01 29.80 14.06
C SER A 149 -12.96 29.78 12.96
N THR A 150 -11.67 29.71 13.30
CA THR A 150 -10.61 29.59 12.27
C THR A 150 -10.64 28.26 11.52
N VAL A 151 -10.94 27.14 12.19
CA VAL A 151 -11.12 25.84 11.53
C VAL A 151 -12.37 25.84 10.65
N HIS A 152 -13.47 26.46 11.11
CA HIS A 152 -14.69 26.61 10.32
C HIS A 152 -14.47 27.50 9.08
N GLU A 153 -13.79 28.64 9.22
CA GLU A 153 -13.46 29.55 8.11
C GLU A 153 -12.48 28.95 7.10
N GLN A 154 -11.52 28.12 7.54
CA GLN A 154 -10.51 27.52 6.65
C GLN A 154 -10.94 26.20 6.01
N THR A 155 -11.90 25.48 6.61
CA THR A 155 -12.27 24.12 6.16
C THR A 155 -13.75 23.92 5.87
N GLY A 156 -14.62 24.87 6.23
CA GLY A 156 -16.07 24.77 6.08
C GLY A 156 -16.74 23.70 6.95
N MET A 157 -15.98 23.05 7.86
CA MET A 157 -16.51 21.99 8.71
C MET A 157 -17.19 22.57 9.95
N LEU A 158 -18.39 22.07 10.26
CA LEU A 158 -19.13 22.42 11.47
C LEU A 158 -18.66 21.54 12.64
N PRO A 159 -18.47 22.08 13.85
CA PRO A 159 -18.09 21.30 15.01
C PRO A 159 -19.22 20.31 15.42
N PRO A 160 -18.87 19.18 16.07
CA PRO A 160 -19.84 18.16 16.47
C PRO A 160 -20.95 18.67 17.41
N SER A 161 -22.16 18.11 17.26
CA SER A 161 -23.39 18.57 17.91
C SER A 161 -23.45 18.43 19.45
N TRP A 162 -22.60 17.60 20.05
CA TRP A 162 -22.50 17.44 21.51
C TRP A 162 -21.75 18.58 22.21
N MET A 163 -21.15 19.51 21.44
CA MET A 163 -20.34 20.62 21.96
C MET A 163 -21.10 21.96 22.04
N GLY A 164 -22.42 21.92 21.85
CA GLY A 164 -23.28 23.11 21.91
C GLY A 164 -23.32 23.88 20.58
N LYS A 165 -24.49 24.44 20.26
CA LYS A 165 -24.68 25.25 19.05
C LYS A 165 -24.06 26.63 19.28
N ILE A 166 -23.19 27.06 18.36
CA ILE A 166 -22.79 28.47 18.26
C ILE A 166 -24.06 29.25 17.91
N THR A 167 -24.56 30.08 18.83
CA THR A 167 -25.55 31.10 18.49
C THR A 167 -24.79 32.29 17.92
N GLU A 168 -24.84 32.48 16.61
CA GLU A 168 -24.37 33.72 15.98
C GLU A 168 -25.20 34.89 16.50
N SER A 169 -24.58 35.82 17.22
CA SER A 169 -25.17 37.15 17.42
C SER A 169 -24.90 37.97 16.16
N LYS A 170 -25.94 38.18 15.35
CA LYS A 170 -25.92 39.19 14.28
C LYS A 170 -25.61 40.56 14.89
N VAL A 171 -24.56 41.20 14.37
CA VAL A 171 -24.49 42.66 14.29
C VAL A 171 -25.28 43.08 13.06
#